data_AF-A0A0N4X0E0-F1
#
_entry.id   AF-A0A0N4X0E0-F1
#
_cell.length_a   1.000
_cell.length_b   1.000
_cell.length_c   1.000
_cell.angle_alpha   90.00
_cell.angle_beta   90.00
_cell.angle_gamma   90.00
#
_symmetry.space_group_name_H-M   'P 1'
#
loop_
_entity.id
_entity.type
_entity.pdbx_description
1 polymer ?
#
loop_
_entity_poly.entity_id
_entity_poly.type
_entity_poly.pdbx_seq_one_letter_code
_entity_poly.pdbx_strand_id
1 'polypeptide(L)'
;MVLKRIIRRVEHSKWATLLVVVPKPGGKIWICGDYKVTVYPQLDISQYPLPKLDDLFLMLHDGKKFSKVDLSDACHVVDEKGIRPSPSKLKPMLNMPEPRNIKELNSYLGMIQYYGKFIPRLATLAAPLNSLRRKGAPWRWGCRRKRSFHKDP
;
A
#
# COMPACT_ATOMS: atom_id res chain seq x y z
N MET A 1 -18.67 6.74 -19.41
CA MET A 1 -18.99 7.75 -18.37
C MET A 1 -20.07 8.74 -18.83
N VAL A 2 -20.03 9.25 -20.08
CA VAL A 2 -21.06 10.13 -20.64
C VAL A 2 -22.45 9.48 -20.69
N LEU A 3 -22.55 8.26 -21.26
CA LEU A 3 -23.83 7.53 -21.33
C LEU A 3 -24.41 7.19 -19.95
N LYS A 4 -23.56 7.02 -18.94
CA LYS A 4 -23.95 6.82 -17.54
C LYS A 4 -24.24 8.13 -16.79
N ARG A 5 -24.20 9.28 -17.49
CA ARG A 5 -24.38 10.64 -16.95
C ARG A 5 -23.46 11.02 -15.78
N ILE A 6 -22.32 10.35 -15.65
CA ILE A 6 -21.30 10.64 -14.62
C ILE A 6 -20.48 11.89 -15.01
N ILE A 7 -20.23 12.07 -16.31
CA ILE A 7 -19.55 13.24 -16.86
C ILE A 7 -20.40 13.84 -17.98
N ARG A 8 -20.33 15.16 -18.15
CA ARG A 8 -21.03 15.89 -19.21
C ARG A 8 -20.10 16.89 -19.88
N ARG A 9 -20.39 17.22 -21.14
CA ARG A 9 -19.73 18.33 -21.83
C ARG A 9 -20.10 19.63 -21.11
N VAL A 10 -19.12 20.50 -20.95
CA VAL A 10 -19.28 21.89 -20.53
C VAL A 10 -18.55 22.75 -21.55
N GLU A 11 -19.05 23.96 -21.79
CA GLU A 11 -18.37 24.90 -22.70
C GLU A 11 -17.19 25.57 -21.99
N HIS A 12 -17.39 25.90 -20.72
CA HIS A 12 -16.38 26.56 -19.89
C HIS A 12 -16.32 25.94 -18.50
N SER A 13 -15.13 25.95 -17.91
CA SER A 13 -14.91 25.57 -16.52
C SER A 13 -13.85 26.48 -15.91
N LYS A 14 -14.06 26.91 -14.67
CA LYS A 14 -13.07 27.67 -13.90
C LYS A 14 -11.83 26.83 -13.56
N TRP A 15 -11.98 25.51 -13.54
CA TRP A 15 -10.94 24.57 -13.20
C TRP A 15 -10.82 23.49 -14.27
N ALA A 16 -9.58 23.14 -14.62
CA ALA A 16 -9.28 22.05 -15.53
C ALA A 16 -8.06 21.29 -14.99
N THR A 17 -7.98 20.01 -15.31
CA THR A 17 -6.81 19.18 -15.05
C THR A 17 -6.42 18.44 -16.32
N LEU A 18 -5.13 18.16 -16.47
CA LEU A 18 -4.63 17.35 -17.56
C LEU A 18 -5.15 15.91 -17.43
N LEU A 19 -5.58 15.32 -18.54
CA LEU A 19 -5.95 13.92 -18.60
C LEU A 19 -4.71 13.06 -18.88
N VAL A 20 -4.48 12.09 -18.01
CA VAL A 20 -3.47 11.06 -18.14
C VAL A 20 -4.15 9.77 -18.61
N VAL A 21 -3.71 9.25 -19.75
CA VAL A 21 -4.18 7.97 -20.29
C VAL A 21 -3.25 6.86 -19.82
N VAL A 22 -3.80 5.89 -19.10
CA VAL A 22 -3.05 4.76 -18.56
C VAL A 22 -3.46 3.49 -19.32
N PRO A 23 -2.56 2.91 -20.14
CA PRO A 23 -2.83 1.65 -20.81
C PRO A 23 -2.87 0.49 -19.81
N LYS A 24 -3.78 -0.47 -20.05
CA LYS A 24 -3.96 -1.68 -19.24
C LYS A 24 -3.85 -2.92 -20.14
N PRO A 25 -3.44 -4.09 -19.60
CA PRO A 25 -3.45 -5.34 -20.36
C PRO A 25 -4.80 -5.62 -21.02
N GLY A 26 -4.75 -6.16 -22.24
CA GLY A 26 -5.95 -6.45 -23.03
C GLY A 26 -6.56 -5.24 -23.73
N GLY A 27 -5.76 -4.20 -24.04
CA GLY A 27 -6.18 -3.04 -24.83
C GLY A 27 -7.13 -2.07 -24.10
N LYS A 28 -7.42 -2.33 -22.82
CA LYS A 28 -8.22 -1.42 -21.98
C LYS A 28 -7.40 -0.18 -21.64
N ILE A 29 -8.08 0.96 -21.48
CA ILE A 29 -7.48 2.22 -21.05
C ILE A 29 -8.20 2.75 -19.81
N TRP A 30 -7.44 3.36 -18.90
CA TRP A 30 -7.96 4.20 -17.83
C TRP A 30 -7.64 5.65 -18.13
N ILE A 31 -8.59 6.54 -17.83
CA ILE A 31 -8.42 7.98 -17.94
C ILE A 31 -8.40 8.52 -16.51
N CYS A 32 -7.30 9.16 -16.13
CA CYS A 32 -7.08 9.73 -14.80
C CYS A 32 -6.83 11.24 -14.93
N GLY A 33 -7.44 12.06 -14.09
CA GLY A 33 -7.07 13.48 -14.00
C GLY A 33 -5.83 13.66 -13.11
N ASP A 34 -4.88 14.50 -13.51
CA ASP A 34 -3.76 14.89 -12.65
C ASP A 34 -4.16 16.02 -11.69
N TYR A 35 -4.93 15.63 -10.67
CA TYR A 35 -5.42 16.57 -9.67
C TYR A 35 -4.32 17.06 -8.72
N LYS A 36 -3.14 16.41 -8.71
CA LYS A 36 -2.06 16.72 -7.79
C LYS A 36 -1.51 18.14 -7.98
N VAL A 37 -1.42 18.58 -9.23
CA VAL A 37 -0.87 19.89 -9.59
C VAL A 37 -1.92 21.00 -9.69
N THR A 38 -3.21 20.64 -9.64
CA THR A 38 -4.33 21.58 -9.88
C THR A 38 -5.23 21.71 -8.67
N VAL A 39 -6.06 20.69 -8.43
CA VAL A 39 -7.13 20.74 -7.42
C VAL A 39 -6.57 20.50 -6.02
N TYR A 40 -5.64 19.55 -5.84
CA TYR A 40 -5.15 19.14 -4.52
C TYR A 40 -4.53 20.26 -3.68
N PRO A 41 -3.72 21.20 -4.23
CA PRO A 41 -3.17 22.31 -3.45
C PRO A 41 -4.22 23.31 -2.95
N GLN A 42 -5.43 23.27 -3.53
CA GLN A 42 -6.51 24.20 -3.24
C GLN A 42 -7.61 23.56 -2.38
N LEU A 43 -7.50 22.26 -2.08
CA LEU A 43 -8.44 21.58 -1.21
C LEU A 43 -8.12 21.88 0.25
N ASP A 44 -9.15 22.24 1.01
CA ASP A 44 -9.10 22.14 2.46
C ASP A 44 -9.22 20.67 2.85
N ILE A 45 -8.10 20.07 3.29
CA ILE A 45 -8.03 18.65 3.62
C ILE A 45 -8.57 18.47 5.03
N SER A 46 -9.88 18.24 5.14
CA SER A 46 -10.46 17.72 6.37
C SER A 46 -10.01 16.26 6.55
N GLN A 47 -9.10 16.02 7.49
CA GLN A 47 -8.65 14.67 7.83
C GLN A 47 -9.70 14.00 8.72
N TYR A 48 -10.48 13.09 8.12
CA TYR A 48 -11.28 12.17 8.92
C TYR A 48 -10.36 11.05 9.44
N PRO A 49 -10.21 10.89 10.77
CA PRO A 49 -9.36 9.85 11.33
C PRO A 49 -9.98 8.48 11.02
N LEU A 50 -9.32 7.71 10.17
CA LEU A 50 -9.69 6.31 10.00
C LEU A 50 -9.21 5.53 11.23
N PRO A 51 -10.08 4.70 11.83
CA PRO A 51 -9.67 3.88 12.96
C PRO A 51 -8.54 2.94 12.53
N LYS A 52 -7.59 2.69 13.43
CA LYS A 52 -6.59 1.67 13.16
C LYS A 52 -7.26 0.30 13.12
N LEU A 53 -6.57 -0.65 12.52
CA LEU A 53 -7.05 -2.02 12.43
C LEU A 53 -7.32 -2.63 13.82
N ASP A 54 -6.51 -2.27 14.83
CA ASP A 54 -6.68 -2.75 16.20
C ASP A 54 -7.88 -2.09 16.90
N ASP A 55 -8.14 -0.81 16.62
CA ASP A 55 -9.33 -0.10 17.11
C ASP A 55 -10.60 -0.70 16.51
N LEU A 56 -10.58 -0.99 15.21
CA LEU A 56 -11.68 -1.66 14.52
C LEU A 56 -11.96 -3.03 15.13
N PHE A 57 -10.92 -3.78 15.51
CA PHE A 57 -11.08 -5.07 16.17
C PHE A 57 -11.66 -4.94 17.57
N LEU A 58 -11.19 -3.96 18.35
CA LEU A 58 -11.76 -3.68 19.67
C LEU A 58 -13.26 -3.33 19.58
N MET A 59 -13.66 -2.58 18.54
CA MET A 59 -15.07 -2.27 18.26
C MET A 59 -15.89 -3.51 17.86
N LEU A 60 -15.24 -4.54 17.32
CA LEU A 60 -15.88 -5.81 16.91
C LEU A 60 -15.88 -6.87 18.03
N HIS A 61 -15.20 -6.61 19.15
CA HIS A 61 -15.17 -7.49 20.31
C HIS A 61 -16.60 -7.75 20.83
N ASP A 62 -16.89 -8.99 21.25
CA ASP A 62 -18.23 -9.48 21.64
C ASP A 62 -19.32 -9.47 20.55
N GLY A 63 -18.95 -9.19 19.30
CA GLY A 63 -19.85 -9.39 18.16
C GLY A 63 -20.33 -10.84 18.09
N LYS A 64 -21.65 -11.05 18.05
CA LYS A 64 -22.26 -12.40 17.99
C LYS A 64 -22.56 -12.85 16.55
N LYS A 65 -22.61 -11.91 15.61
CA LYS A 65 -22.89 -12.14 14.19
C LYS A 65 -21.97 -11.27 13.36
N PHE A 66 -21.26 -11.90 12.42
CA PHE A 66 -20.37 -11.22 11.50
C PHE A 66 -20.82 -11.50 10.07
N SER A 67 -20.82 -10.46 9.23
CA SER A 67 -21.00 -10.61 7.79
C SER A 67 -19.64 -10.49 7.13
N LYS A 68 -19.18 -11.55 6.47
CA LYS A 68 -17.96 -11.49 5.66
C LYS A 68 -18.25 -10.69 4.40
N VAL A 69 -17.77 -9.45 4.34
CA VAL A 69 -17.61 -8.77 3.05
C VAL A 69 -16.36 -9.37 2.41
N ASP A 70 -16.54 -10.16 1.36
CA ASP A 70 -15.42 -10.78 0.65
C ASP A 70 -14.67 -9.71 -0.15
N LEU A 71 -13.74 -9.05 0.54
CA LEU A 71 -12.81 -8.11 -0.05
C LEU A 71 -11.60 -8.91 -0.53
N SER A 72 -11.71 -9.57 -1.68
CA SER A 72 -10.59 -10.32 -2.29
C SER A 72 -9.31 -9.46 -2.46
N ASP A 73 -9.48 -8.14 -2.54
CA ASP A 73 -8.42 -7.14 -2.65
C ASP A 73 -7.98 -6.49 -1.33
N ALA A 74 -8.59 -6.85 -0.19
CA ALA A 74 -8.20 -6.31 1.11
C ALA A 74 -6.79 -6.76 1.53
N CYS A 75 -6.15 -5.91 2.33
CA CYS A 75 -4.83 -6.20 2.90
C CYS A 75 -4.84 -7.29 3.97
N HIS A 76 -5.99 -7.47 4.64
CA HIS A 76 -6.15 -8.38 5.76
C HIS A 76 -7.39 -9.26 5.56
N VAL A 77 -7.30 -10.48 6.06
CA VAL A 77 -8.42 -11.40 6.24
C VAL A 77 -8.79 -11.36 7.72
N VAL A 78 -10.07 -11.17 7.99
CA VAL A 78 -10.65 -11.21 9.33
C VAL A 78 -11.55 -12.44 9.41
N ASP A 79 -11.26 -13.35 10.31
CA ASP A 79 -12.06 -14.53 10.58
C ASP A 79 -12.11 -14.82 12.09
N GLU A 80 -12.79 -15.90 12.50
CA GLU A 80 -12.92 -16.30 13.90
C GLU A 80 -11.57 -16.55 14.59
N LYS A 81 -10.50 -16.81 13.83
CA LYS A 81 -9.14 -17.02 14.35
C LYS A 81 -8.36 -15.71 14.51
N GLY A 82 -8.97 -14.58 14.13
CA GLY A 82 -8.41 -13.24 14.24
C GLY A 82 -8.06 -12.63 12.88
N ILE A 83 -7.12 -11.67 12.91
CA ILE A 83 -6.71 -10.93 11.73
C ILE A 83 -5.38 -11.49 11.22
N ARG A 84 -5.30 -11.72 9.91
CA ARG A 84 -4.08 -12.17 9.24
C ARG A 84 -3.87 -11.44 7.92
N PRO A 85 -2.63 -11.23 7.47
CA PRO A 85 -2.37 -10.67 6.16
C PRO A 85 -3.02 -11.53 5.07
N SER A 86 -3.57 -10.88 4.05
CA SER A 86 -4.16 -11.60 2.93
C SER A 86 -3.08 -12.35 2.15
N PRO A 87 -3.25 -13.67 1.86
CA PRO A 87 -2.28 -14.43 1.07
C PRO A 87 -2.01 -13.83 -0.31
N SER A 88 -3.01 -13.16 -0.90
CA SER A 88 -2.86 -12.48 -2.19
C SER A 88 -1.92 -11.28 -2.13
N LYS A 89 -1.81 -10.63 -0.96
CA LYS A 89 -0.86 -9.53 -0.73
C LYS A 89 0.51 -10.01 -0.29
N LEU A 90 0.60 -11.14 0.41
CA LEU A 90 1.88 -11.72 0.81
C LEU A 90 2.66 -12.34 -0.36
N LYS A 91 2.01 -13.02 -1.29
CA LYS A 91 2.68 -13.70 -2.43
C LYS A 91 3.59 -12.76 -3.25
N PRO A 92 3.16 -11.55 -3.66
CA PRO A 92 4.04 -10.60 -4.35
C PRO A 92 5.18 -10.08 -3.47
N MET A 93 4.99 -10.00 -2.15
CA MET A 93 6.05 -9.55 -1.22
C MET A 93 7.19 -10.55 -1.16
N LEU A 94 6.86 -11.84 -1.11
CA LEU A 94 7.84 -12.93 -1.12
C LEU A 94 8.67 -12.98 -2.42
N ASN A 95 8.08 -12.54 -3.53
CA ASN A 95 8.72 -12.53 -4.85
C ASN A 95 9.30 -11.16 -5.25
N MET A 96 9.44 -10.24 -4.29
CA MET A 96 9.93 -8.89 -4.60
C MET A 96 11.41 -8.94 -5.00
N PRO A 97 11.83 -8.22 -6.07
CA PRO A 97 13.24 -8.18 -6.44
C PRO A 97 14.08 -7.49 -5.36
N GLU A 98 15.34 -7.88 -5.26
CA GLU A 98 16.29 -7.21 -4.37
C GLU A 98 16.33 -5.70 -4.71
N PRO A 99 16.14 -4.80 -3.72
CA PRO A 99 16.18 -3.37 -3.96
C PRO A 99 17.57 -2.98 -4.46
N ARG A 100 17.63 -2.04 -5.40
CA ARG A 100 18.88 -1.56 -6.01
C ARG A 100 19.29 -0.18 -5.49
N ASN A 101 18.37 0.50 -4.83
CA ASN A 101 18.57 1.85 -4.33
C ASN A 101 17.81 2.07 -3.00
N ILE A 102 18.11 3.20 -2.35
CA ILE A 102 17.50 3.57 -1.06
C ILE A 102 15.98 3.77 -1.19
N LYS A 103 15.48 4.24 -2.35
CA LYS A 103 14.03 4.46 -2.55
C LYS A 103 13.27 3.13 -2.54
N GLU A 104 13.75 2.15 -3.28
CA GLU A 104 13.20 0.79 -3.31
C GLU A 104 13.32 0.12 -1.93
N LEU A 105 14.46 0.29 -1.25
CA LEU A 105 14.65 -0.23 0.10
C LEU A 105 13.66 0.39 1.11
N ASN A 106 13.43 1.70 1.04
CA ASN A 106 12.46 2.37 1.91
C ASN A 106 11.04 1.89 1.63
N SER A 107 10.68 1.69 0.36
CA SER A 107 9.39 1.11 -0.03
C SER A 107 9.21 -0.29 0.55
N TYR A 108 10.21 -1.17 0.40
CA TYR A 108 10.22 -2.52 0.96
C TYR A 108 10.09 -2.52 2.48
N LEU A 109 10.91 -1.72 3.18
CA LEU A 109 10.89 -1.65 4.63
C LEU A 109 9.58 -1.08 5.17
N GLY A 110 8.99 -0.07 4.52
CA GLY A 110 7.67 0.45 4.89
C GLY A 110 6.59 -0.62 4.77
N MET A 111 6.65 -1.42 3.70
CA MET A 111 5.73 -2.53 3.47
C MET A 111 5.87 -3.64 4.52
N ILE A 112 7.09 -4.05 4.88
CA ILE A 112 7.29 -5.05 5.94
C ILE A 112 6.85 -4.50 7.29
N GLN A 113 7.17 -3.24 7.60
CA GLN A 113 6.79 -2.61 8.87
C GLN A 113 5.29 -2.60 9.06
N TYR A 114 4.50 -2.40 7.99
CA TYR A 114 3.05 -2.50 8.03
C TYR A 114 2.56 -3.87 8.55
N TYR A 115 3.24 -4.96 8.18
CA TYR A 115 2.93 -6.31 8.65
C TYR A 115 3.74 -6.74 9.88
N GLY A 116 4.51 -5.84 10.49
CA GLY A 116 5.49 -6.21 11.51
C GLY A 116 4.90 -6.87 12.76
N LYS A 117 3.60 -6.65 13.05
CA LYS A 117 2.90 -7.34 14.13
C LYS A 117 2.74 -8.85 13.91
N PHE A 118 2.85 -9.31 12.66
CA PHE A 118 2.72 -10.72 12.29
C PHE A 118 4.08 -11.39 12.07
N ILE A 119 5.19 -10.63 12.06
CA ILE A 119 6.52 -11.13 11.73
C ILE A 119 7.37 -11.19 13.01
N PRO A 120 7.59 -12.39 13.59
CA PRO A 120 8.37 -12.52 14.79
C PRO A 120 9.83 -12.11 14.54
N ARG A 121 10.41 -11.33 15.47
CA ARG A 121 11.80 -10.85 15.40
C ARG A 121 12.10 -9.95 14.20
N LEU A 122 11.09 -9.23 13.67
CA LEU A 122 11.27 -8.29 12.57
C LEU A 122 12.43 -7.30 12.80
N ALA A 123 12.56 -6.73 14.00
CA ALA A 123 13.64 -5.79 14.30
C ALA A 123 15.03 -6.40 14.04
N THR A 124 15.22 -7.67 14.40
CA THR A 124 16.47 -8.42 14.18
C THR A 124 16.69 -8.71 12.69
N LEU A 125 15.63 -9.06 11.96
CA LEU A 125 15.68 -9.36 10.51
C LEU A 125 15.94 -8.10 9.69
N ALA A 126 15.31 -6.99 10.05
CA ALA A 126 15.42 -5.70 9.37
C ALA A 126 16.67 -4.91 9.77
N ALA A 127 17.32 -5.20 10.90
CA ALA A 127 18.54 -4.53 11.36
C ALA A 127 19.64 -4.38 10.27
N PRO A 128 20.05 -5.45 9.55
CA PRO A 128 21.04 -5.34 8.48
C PRO A 128 20.57 -4.48 7.30
N LEU A 129 19.28 -4.42 7.03
CA LEU A 129 18.70 -3.56 5.99
C LEU A 129 18.63 -2.10 6.44
N ASN A 130 18.25 -1.84 7.69
CA ASN A 130 18.24 -0.51 8.28
C ASN A 130 19.64 0.13 8.31
N SER A 131 20.71 -0.67 8.36
CA SER A 131 22.09 -0.16 8.27
C SER A 131 22.39 0.59 6.96
N LEU A 132 21.70 0.26 5.87
CA LEU A 132 21.82 0.92 4.55
C LEU A 132 21.09 2.27 4.47
N ARG A 133 20.22 2.58 5.44
CA ARG A 133 19.51 3.87 5.55
C ARG A 133 20.36 4.96 6.21
N ARG A 134 21.51 4.62 6.77
CA ARG A 134 22.38 5.58 7.47
C ARG A 134 22.97 6.58 6.47
N LYS A 135 22.96 7.87 6.84
CA LYS A 135 23.53 8.95 6.03
C LYS A 135 25.01 8.68 5.77
N GLY A 136 25.43 8.68 4.50
CA GLY A 136 26.81 8.40 4.08
C GLY A 136 27.20 6.92 4.01
N ALA A 137 26.29 5.98 4.25
CA ALA A 137 26.60 4.56 4.12
C ALA A 137 26.76 4.17 2.63
N PRO A 138 27.88 3.51 2.24
CA PRO A 138 28.03 3.02 0.87
C PRO A 138 27.04 1.88 0.62
N TRP A 139 26.42 1.88 -0.56
CA TRP A 139 25.53 0.81 -0.98
C TRP A 139 26.31 -0.50 -1.18
N ARG A 140 26.23 -1.42 -0.20
CA ARG A 140 26.93 -2.72 -0.24
C ARG A 140 25.95 -3.86 0.02
N TRP A 141 25.38 -4.38 -1.07
CA TRP A 141 24.44 -5.51 -1.05
C TRP A 141 25.17 -6.86 -1.00
N GLY A 142 25.77 -7.16 0.16
CA GLY A 142 26.53 -8.40 0.40
C GLY A 142 25.70 -9.56 0.96
N CYS A 143 26.33 -10.72 1.16
CA CYS A 143 25.68 -11.98 1.59
C CYS A 143 24.88 -11.89 2.90
N ARG A 144 25.24 -10.97 3.82
CA ARG A 144 24.50 -10.75 5.07
C ARG A 144 23.13 -10.11 4.83
N ARG A 145 23.04 -9.18 3.87
CA ARG A 145 21.79 -8.47 3.53
C ARG A 145 20.90 -9.34 2.64
N LYS A 146 21.49 -10.05 1.67
CA LYS A 146 20.78 -11.06 0.86
C LYS A 146 20.09 -12.12 1.71
N ARG A 147 20.82 -12.67 2.70
CA ARG A 147 20.26 -13.62 3.67
C ARG A 147 19.15 -13.04 4.54
N SER A 148 19.14 -11.73 4.78
CA SER A 148 18.08 -11.11 5.59
C SER A 148 16.84 -10.82 4.76
N PHE A 149 17.01 -10.51 3.46
CA PHE A 149 15.93 -10.28 2.51
C PHE A 149 15.19 -11.57 2.13
N HIS A 150 15.90 -12.69 1.98
CA HIS A 150 15.32 -13.98 1.56
C HIS A 150 14.90 -14.88 2.74
N LYS A 151 15.10 -14.45 3.98
CA LYS A 151 14.73 -15.24 5.17
C LYS A 151 13.29 -15.00 5.63
N ASP A 152 12.58 -14.02 5.07
CA ASP A 152 11.19 -13.75 5.39
C ASP A 152 10.29 -14.80 4.71
N PRO A 153 9.50 -15.55 5.48
CA PRO A 153 8.23 -15.05 6.04
C PRO A 153 8.19 -14.92 7.57
#